data_AF-A0A0E9XNY6-F1
#
_entry.id   AF-A0A0E9XNY6-F1
#
_cell.length_a   1.000
_cell.length_b   1.000
_cell.length_c   1.000
_cell.angle_alpha   90.00
_cell.angle_beta   90.00
_cell.angle_gamma   90.00
#
_symmetry.space_group_name_H-M   'P 1'
#
loop_
_entity.id
_entity.type
_entity.pdbx_description
1 polymer ?
#
loop_
_entity_poly.entity_id
_entity_poly.type
_entity_poly.pdbx_seq_one_letter_code
_entity_poly.pdbx_strand_id
1 'polypeptide(L)' 'MDRPVIASCCSKIVGCKGCMQKQRQSSYKCMKCQRPSQSINEVFGLQDVLRFSKEIQEKNQIEHNAF' A
#
# COMPACT_ATOMS: atom_id res chain seq x y z
N MET A 1 -7.60 -9.98 15.32
CA MET A 1 -7.24 -8.56 15.22
C MET A 1 -7.16 -8.17 13.76
N ASP A 2 -7.66 -6.99 13.41
CA ASP A 2 -7.64 -6.49 12.03
C ASP A 2 -6.22 -6.01 11.69
N ARG A 3 -5.60 -6.55 10.63
CA ARG A 3 -4.20 -6.26 10.31
C ARG A 3 -4.06 -4.89 9.64
N PRO A 4 -3.01 -4.11 9.94
CA PRO A 4 -2.70 -2.91 9.19
C PRO A 4 -2.39 -3.27 7.73
N VAL A 5 -2.70 -2.35 6.82
CA VAL A 5 -2.45 -2.53 5.39
C VAL A 5 -1.70 -1.34 4.79
N ILE A 6 -0.81 -1.64 3.85
CA ILE A 6 -0.10 -0.65 3.03
C ILE A 6 -0.76 -0.54 1.66
N ALA A 7 -0.97 0.70 1.20
CA ALA A 7 -1.40 0.95 -0.17
C ALA A 7 -0.20 1.00 -1.12
N SER A 8 -0.26 0.26 -2.22
CA SER A 8 0.80 0.23 -3.24
C SER A 8 1.02 1.57 -3.94
N CYS A 9 -0.04 2.38 -4.09
CA CYS A 9 0.02 3.66 -4.79
C CYS A 9 0.87 4.74 -4.09
N CYS A 10 1.18 4.57 -2.80
CA CYS A 10 2.01 5.53 -2.06
C CYS A 10 2.91 4.90 -1.00
N SER A 11 2.91 3.57 -0.87
CA SER A 11 3.75 2.84 0.08
C SER A 11 3.53 3.24 1.53
N LYS A 12 2.33 3.72 1.87
CA LYS A 12 1.98 4.16 3.23
C LYS A 12 0.94 3.23 3.85
N ILE A 13 1.02 3.08 5.16
CA ILE A 13 -0.06 2.47 5.94
C ILE A 13 -1.30 3.35 5.79
N VAL A 14 -2.39 2.76 5.31
CA VAL A 14 -3.64 3.49 5.02
C VAL A 14 -4.78 3.15 5.97
N GLY A 15 -4.67 2.08 6.74
CA GLY A 15 -5.67 1.67 7.72
C GLY A 15 -5.60 0.19 8.04
N CYS A 16 -6.69 -0.37 8.54
CA CYS A 16 -6.86 -1.79 8.78
C CYS A 16 -7.53 -2.50 7.59
N LYS A 17 -7.36 -3.82 7.42
CA LYS A 17 -7.97 -4.56 6.29
C LYS A 17 -9.49 -4.41 6.23
N GLY A 18 -10.22 -4.66 7.32
CA GLY A 18 -11.67 -4.49 7.35
C GLY A 18 -12.10 -3.05 7.04
N CYS A 19 -11.35 -2.06 7.54
CA CYS A 19 -11.57 -0.63 7.29
C CYS A 19 -11.48 -0.32 5.78
N MET A 20 -10.41 -0.78 5.16
CA MET A 20 -10.13 -0.52 3.74
C MET A 20 -11.06 -1.28 2.80
N GLN A 21 -11.50 -2.48 3.19
CA GLN A 21 -12.51 -3.24 2.44
C GLN A 21 -13.85 -2.50 2.40
N LYS A 22 -14.30 -1.95 3.55
CA LYS A 22 -15.51 -1.12 3.59
C LYS A 22 -15.34 0.16 2.78
N GLN A 23 -14.20 0.83 2.91
CA GLN A 23 -13.94 2.04 2.13
C GLN A 23 -13.99 1.78 0.62
N ARG A 24 -13.48 0.63 0.14
CA ARG A 24 -13.54 0.27 -1.28
C ARG A 24 -14.95 0.18 -1.84
N GLN A 25 -15.95 -0.09 -1.00
CA GLN A 25 -17.36 -0.07 -1.40
C GLN A 25 -17.85 1.36 -1.68
N SER A 26 -17.21 2.37 -1.08
CA SER A 26 -17.56 3.79 -1.26
C SER A 26 -16.62 4.54 -2.22
N SER A 27 -15.34 4.16 -2.28
CA SER A 27 -14.34 4.85 -3.09
C SER A 27 -13.15 3.96 -3.43
N TYR A 28 -12.68 4.02 -4.67
CA TYR A 28 -11.46 3.35 -5.14
C TYR A 28 -10.18 4.18 -4.89
N LYS A 29 -10.30 5.37 -4.29
CA LYS A 29 -9.18 6.27 -4.03
C LYS A 29 -8.49 5.94 -2.70
N CYS A 30 -7.16 6.00 -2.70
CA CYS A 30 -6.37 5.88 -1.48
C CYS A 30 -6.67 7.01 -0.50
N MET A 31 -6.83 6.71 0.80
CA MET A 31 -7.07 7.75 1.82
C MET A 31 -5.89 8.71 2.02
N LYS A 32 -4.67 8.27 1.69
CA LYS A 32 -3.45 9.05 1.96
C LYS A 32 -3.02 9.92 0.79
N CYS A 33 -3.10 9.40 -0.44
CA CYS A 33 -2.62 10.12 -1.62
C CYS A 33 -3.73 10.43 -2.64
N GLN A 34 -4.97 10.00 -2.38
CA GLN A 34 -6.13 10.16 -3.27
C GLN A 34 -5.98 9.59 -4.69
N ARG A 35 -4.86 8.95 -5.00
CA ARG A 35 -4.66 8.21 -6.26
C ARG A 35 -5.51 6.94 -6.27
N PRO A 36 -5.91 6.45 -7.46
CA PRO A 36 -6.52 5.14 -7.58
C PRO A 36 -5.58 4.07 -6.99
N SER A 37 -6.09 3.24 -6.07
CA SER A 37 -5.29 2.19 -5.43
C SER A 37 -5.90 0.83 -5.69
N GLN A 38 -5.30 0.08 -6.61
CA GLN A 38 -5.81 -1.24 -6.99
C GLN A 38 -5.49 -2.32 -5.97
N SER A 39 -4.39 -2.20 -5.22
CA SER A 39 -3.98 -3.19 -4.22
C SER A 39 -3.71 -2.58 -2.84
N ILE A 40 -4.04 -3.37 -1.81
CA ILE A 40 -3.65 -3.16 -0.41
C ILE A 40 -2.95 -4.44 0.04
N ASN A 41 -1.90 -4.31 0.83
CA ASN A 41 -1.12 -5.45 1.33
C ASN A 41 -1.16 -5.47 2.84
N GLU A 42 -1.60 -6.59 3.43
CA GLU A 42 -1.55 -6.78 4.87
C GLU A 42 -0.10 -6.85 5.35
N VAL A 43 0.17 -6.19 6.47
CA VAL A 43 1.48 -6.23 7.13
C VAL A 43 1.31 -6.59 8.59
N PHE A 44 2.27 -7.34 9.12
CA PHE A 44 2.30 -7.75 10.52
C PHE A 44 3.69 -7.45 11.11
N GLY A 45 3.82 -6.28 11.72
CA GLY A 45 5.06 -5.83 12.34
C GLY A 45 5.99 -5.07 11.39
N LEU A 46 7.10 -4.57 11.94
CA LEU A 46 8.02 -3.67 11.24
C LEU A 46 8.75 -4.33 10.07
N GLN A 47 9.09 -5.62 10.17
CA GLN A 47 9.80 -6.34 9.11
C GLN A 47 9.01 -6.37 7.80
N ASP A 48 7.69 -6.59 7.87
CA ASP A 48 6.83 -6.57 6.69
C ASP A 48 6.77 -5.19 6.04
N VAL A 49 6.76 -4.12 6.86
CA VAL A 49 6.79 -2.73 6.36
C VAL A 49 8.09 -2.46 5.64
N LEU A 50 9.23 -2.82 6.25
CA LEU A 50 10.56 -2.62 5.67
C LEU A 50 10.75 -3.41 4.37
N ARG A 51 10.29 -4.68 4.33
CA ARG A 51 10.30 -5.49 3.11
C ARG A 51 9.51 -4.81 2.00
N PHE A 52 8.30 -4.35 2.30
CA PHE A 52 7.44 -3.69 1.31
C PHE A 52 8.02 -2.37 0.80
N SER A 53 8.63 -1.57 1.67
CA SER A 53 9.34 -0.36 1.27
C SER A 53 10.50 -0.65 0.33
N LYS A 54 11.28 -1.71 0.61
CA LYS A 54 12.41 -2.13 -0.23
C LYS A 54 11.95 -2.56 -1.62
N GLU A 55 10.92 -3.41 -1.69
CA GLU A 55 10.35 -3.89 -2.97
C GLU A 55 9.89 -2.74 -3.88
N ILE A 56 9.35 -1.67 -3.31
CA ILE A 56 8.92 -0.50 -4.09
C ILE A 56 10.10 0.35 -4.55
N GLN A 57 11.13 0.50 -3.72
CA GLN A 57 12.35 1.19 -4.13
C GLN A 57 13.02 0.47 -5.30
N GLU A 58 13.07 -0.87 -5.26
CA GLU A 58 13.60 -1.69 -6.34
C GLU A 58 12.78 -1.55 -7.63
N LYS A 59 11.44 -1.58 -7.53
CA LYS A 59 10.57 -1.35 -8.70
C LYS A 59 10.79 0.03 -9.33
N ASN A 60 10.87 1.08 -8.50
CA ASN A 60 11.09 2.43 -8.98
C ASN A 60 12.49 2.59 -9.62
N GLN A 61 13.51 1.88 -9.15
CA GLN A 61 14.85 1.89 -9.76
C GLN A 61 14.86 1.19 -11.13
N ILE A 62 14.16 0.07 -11.27
CA ILE A 62 14.04 -0.63 -12.56
C ILE A 62 13.35 0.26 -13.59
N GLU A 63 12.27 0.95 -13.20
CA GLU A 63 11.57 1.90 -14.09
C GLU A 63 12.46 3.10 -14.48
N HIS A 64 13.34 3.55 -13.58
CA HIS A 64 14.27 4.65 -13.87
C HIS A 64 15.42 4.25 -14.80
N ASN A 65 15.86 2.99 -14.76
CA ASN A 65 16.95 2.46 -15.58
C ASN A 65 16.50 1.92 -16.95
N ALA A 66 15.19 1.91 -17.21
CA ALA A 66 14.60 1.48 -18.48
C ALA A 66 14.41 2.64 -19.49
N PHE A 67 14.88 3.85 -19.15
CA PHE A 67 14.85 5.05 -19.99
C PHE A 67 16.27 5.54 -20.30
#